data_AF-A0A965QVS0-F1
#
_entry.id   AF-A0A965QVS0-F1
#
_cell.length_a   1.000
_cell.length_b   1.000
_cell.length_c   1.000
_cell.angle_alpha   90.00
_cell.angle_beta   90.00
_cell.angle_gamma   90.00
#
_symmetry.space_group_name_H-M   'P 1'
#
loop_
_entity.id
_entity.type
_entity.pdbx_description
1 polymer ?
#
loop_
_entity_poly.entity_id
_entity_poly.type
_entity_poly.pdbx_seq_one_letter_code
_entity_poly.pdbx_strand_id
1 'polypeptide(L)'
;MSDAPQLPAAASRTRRILSGTAAGVVQQVVTVAMQIALVPLIIDRAGSETVGAYAILTQLIGWGAITNLGLGVTAWRFMAEAYGVADGGVRFATILRTTRFLYWITNATFAAFVLGAGVATTFIVSLSADLAAQLRTAAALYAAWSILRTPLTLYGDALYATQNVALASMISTLGSLLRLVGSILLVWAG
;
A
#
# COMPACT_ATOMS: atom_id res chain seq x y z
N MET A 1 -40.25 15.34 -31.05
CA MET A 1 -38.94 16.01 -31.12
C MET A 1 -38.01 15.26 -30.20
N SER A 2 -36.97 14.65 -30.77
CA SER A 2 -36.03 13.76 -30.11
C SER A 2 -34.90 14.61 -29.51
N ASP A 3 -34.90 14.75 -28.19
CA ASP A 3 -33.72 15.23 -27.47
C ASP A 3 -32.72 14.08 -27.41
N ALA A 4 -31.84 14.04 -28.40
CA ALA A 4 -30.67 13.18 -28.35
C ALA A 4 -29.79 13.61 -27.16
N PRO A 5 -29.39 12.71 -26.25
CA PRO A 5 -28.53 13.06 -25.13
C PRO A 5 -27.19 13.56 -25.66
N GLN A 6 -26.89 14.83 -25.40
CA GLN A 6 -25.61 15.45 -25.71
C GLN A 6 -24.50 14.69 -24.95
N LEU A 7 -23.70 13.93 -25.68
CA LEU A 7 -22.53 13.21 -25.18
C LEU A 7 -21.50 14.18 -24.55
N PRO A 8 -21.22 14.17 -23.24
CA PRO A 8 -20.12 14.94 -22.67
C PRO A 8 -18.80 14.15 -22.83
N ALA A 9 -18.38 13.87 -24.06
CA ALA A 9 -17.70 12.58 -24.30
C ALA A 9 -16.17 12.52 -24.38
N ALA A 10 -15.43 13.60 -24.70
CA ALA A 10 -13.96 13.46 -24.89
C ALA A 10 -13.15 14.38 -23.98
N ALA A 11 -13.38 15.69 -24.04
CA ALA A 11 -12.59 16.67 -23.28
C ALA A 11 -12.68 16.48 -21.75
N SER A 12 -13.85 16.07 -21.25
CA SER A 12 -14.06 15.79 -19.81
C SER A 12 -13.27 14.55 -19.35
N ARG A 13 -13.18 13.52 -20.19
CA ARG A 13 -12.47 12.27 -19.91
C ARG A 13 -10.96 12.49 -19.95
N THR A 14 -10.46 13.17 -20.99
CA THR A 14 -9.04 13.54 -21.09
C THR A 14 -8.59 14.39 -19.91
N ARG A 15 -9.40 15.39 -19.51
CA ARG A 15 -9.09 16.22 -18.33
C ARG A 15 -9.01 15.39 -17.04
N ARG A 16 -9.95 14.45 -16.83
CA ARG A 16 -9.95 13.55 -15.67
C ARG A 16 -8.70 12.66 -15.64
N ILE A 17 -8.34 12.07 -16.78
CA ILE A 17 -7.12 11.25 -16.91
C ILE A 17 -5.89 12.09 -16.58
N LEU A 18 -5.72 13.24 -17.22
CA LEU A 18 -4.57 14.12 -16.97
C LEU A 18 -4.48 14.57 -15.51
N SER A 19 -5.60 14.95 -14.90
CA SER A 19 -5.62 15.33 -13.47
C SER A 19 -5.28 14.18 -12.55
N GLY A 20 -5.75 12.96 -12.85
CA GLY A 20 -5.45 11.76 -12.07
C GLY A 20 -3.98 11.36 -12.18
N THR A 21 -3.43 11.38 -13.40
CA THR A 21 -2.01 11.12 -13.65
C THR A 21 -1.13 12.15 -12.96
N ALA A 22 -1.44 13.44 -13.08
CA ALA A 22 -0.69 14.50 -12.42
C ALA A 22 -0.72 14.35 -10.89
N ALA A 23 -1.89 14.08 -10.30
CA ALA A 23 -2.02 13.82 -8.87
C ALA A 23 -1.18 12.60 -8.43
N GLY A 24 -1.20 11.52 -9.21
CA GLY A 24 -0.39 10.33 -8.95
C GLY A 24 1.12 10.60 -9.01
N VAL A 25 1.58 11.37 -10.00
CA VAL A 25 2.99 11.77 -10.10
C VAL A 25 3.41 12.63 -8.92
N VAL A 26 2.61 13.64 -8.55
CA VAL A 26 2.89 14.49 -7.38
C VAL A 26 2.96 13.65 -6.11
N GLN A 27 2.00 12.75 -5.90
CA GLN A 27 2.01 11.83 -4.75
C GLN A 27 3.30 10.98 -4.72
N GLN A 28 3.73 10.45 -5.87
CA GLN A 28 4.93 9.62 -5.95
C GLN A 28 6.20 10.44 -5.64
N VAL A 29 6.32 11.64 -6.22
CA VAL A 29 7.45 12.55 -5.95
C VAL A 29 7.52 12.89 -4.47
N VAL A 30 6.38 13.25 -3.86
CA VAL A 30 6.29 13.53 -2.42
C VAL A 30 6.73 12.31 -1.61
N THR A 31 6.23 11.12 -1.93
CA THR A 31 6.58 9.88 -1.24
C THR A 31 8.08 9.58 -1.31
N VAL A 32 8.69 9.72 -2.49
CA VAL A 32 10.13 9.48 -2.69
C VAL A 32 10.97 10.53 -1.97
N ALA A 33 10.61 11.82 -2.07
CA ALA A 33 11.31 12.89 -1.36
C ALA A 33 11.29 12.67 0.16
N MET A 34 10.15 12.23 0.68
CA MET A 34 10.00 11.90 2.10
C MET A 34 10.86 10.70 2.52
N GLN A 35 10.98 9.67 1.68
CA GLN A 35 11.88 8.54 1.95
C GLN A 35 13.34 8.97 1.99
N ILE A 36 13.77 9.79 1.03
CA ILE A 36 15.14 10.31 0.98
C ILE A 36 15.43 11.17 2.22
N ALA A 37 14.50 12.02 2.65
CA ALA A 37 14.67 12.86 3.82
C ALA A 37 14.74 12.08 5.15
N LEU A 38 14.07 10.92 5.25
CA LEU A 38 14.07 10.08 6.44
C LEU A 38 15.39 9.33 6.65
N VAL A 39 16.07 8.93 5.56
CA VAL A 39 17.26 8.07 5.66
C VAL A 39 18.38 8.71 6.49
N PRO A 40 18.79 9.97 6.28
CA PRO A 40 19.82 10.61 7.10
C PRO A 40 19.46 10.68 8.58
N LEU A 41 18.19 10.95 8.90
CA LEU A 41 17.71 11.02 10.28
C LEU A 41 17.82 9.67 10.99
N ILE A 42 17.51 8.59 10.28
CA ILE A 42 17.62 7.22 10.81
C ILE A 42 19.10 6.86 11.02
N ILE A 43 19.98 7.19 10.07
CA ILE A 43 21.42 6.91 10.18
C ILE A 43 22.04 7.64 11.38
N ASP A 44 21.74 8.93 11.54
CA ASP A 44 22.27 9.76 12.63
C ASP A 44 21.86 9.26 14.02
N ARG A 45 20.62 8.77 14.17
CA ARG A 45 20.07 8.35 15.47
C ARG A 45 20.23 6.88 15.78
N ALA A 46 20.07 6.01 14.80
CA ALA A 46 20.01 4.55 15.02
C ALA A 46 21.34 3.84 14.76
N GLY A 47 22.29 4.51 14.11
CA GLY A 47 23.59 3.93 13.75
C GLY A 47 23.55 2.99 12.54
N SER A 48 24.73 2.66 12.02
CA SER A 48 24.88 1.90 10.77
C SER A 48 24.42 0.45 10.88
N GLU A 49 24.57 -0.20 12.03
CA GLU A 49 24.14 -1.58 12.25
C GLU A 49 22.61 -1.70 12.14
N THR A 50 21.88 -0.79 12.79
CA THR A 50 20.41 -0.73 12.74
C THR A 50 19.90 -0.46 11.34
N VAL A 51 20.58 0.40 10.57
CA VAL A 51 20.27 0.66 9.17
C VAL A 51 20.45 -0.60 8.32
N GLY A 52 21.49 -1.39 8.60
CA GLY A 52 21.70 -2.70 7.97
C GLY A 52 20.55 -3.68 8.26
N ALA A 53 20.13 -3.80 9.52
CA ALA A 53 18.98 -4.64 9.90
C ALA A 53 17.67 -4.15 9.26
N TYR A 54 17.47 -2.83 9.20
CA TYR A 54 16.34 -2.23 8.49
C TYR A 54 16.36 -2.58 6.99
N ALA A 55 17.50 -2.47 6.33
CA ALA A 55 17.65 -2.83 4.92
C ALA A 55 17.27 -4.30 4.68
N ILE A 56 17.75 -5.22 5.53
CA ILE A 56 17.37 -6.63 5.47
C ILE A 56 15.85 -6.80 5.59
N LEU A 57 15.24 -6.17 6.60
CA LEU A 57 13.79 -6.23 6.78
C LEU A 57 13.03 -5.71 5.56
N THR A 58 13.44 -4.57 5.00
CA THR A 58 12.80 -4.01 3.81
C THR A 58 12.92 -4.91 2.59
N GLN A 59 14.05 -5.60 2.43
CA GLN A 59 14.24 -6.57 1.35
C GLN A 59 13.33 -7.79 1.52
N LEU A 60 13.19 -8.30 2.75
CA LEU A 60 12.25 -9.38 3.06
C LEU A 60 10.80 -8.97 2.76
N ILE A 61 10.41 -7.76 3.18
CA ILE A 61 9.11 -7.20 2.84
C ILE A 61 8.93 -7.13 1.31
N GLY A 62 9.96 -6.70 0.58
CA GLY A 62 9.96 -6.65 -0.88
C GLY A 62 9.73 -8.02 -1.52
N TRP A 63 10.44 -9.05 -1.06
CA TRP A 63 10.24 -10.43 -1.51
C TRP A 63 8.85 -10.95 -1.18
N GLY A 64 8.35 -10.68 0.02
CA GLY A 64 7.00 -11.05 0.41
C GLY A 64 5.96 -10.38 -0.48
N ALA A 65 6.17 -9.13 -0.91
CA ALA A 65 5.20 -8.40 -1.74
C ALA A 65 4.90 -9.09 -3.08
N ILE A 66 5.77 -10.00 -3.53
CA ILE A 66 5.56 -10.85 -4.71
C ILE A 66 4.28 -11.70 -4.55
N THR A 67 3.93 -12.14 -3.34
CA THR A 67 2.73 -12.96 -3.10
C THR A 67 1.42 -12.23 -3.39
N ASN A 68 1.45 -10.90 -3.47
CA ASN A 68 0.29 -10.06 -3.73
C ASN A 68 0.35 -9.39 -5.12
N LEU A 69 1.30 -9.77 -5.98
CA LEU A 69 1.43 -9.17 -7.30
C LEU A 69 0.20 -9.45 -8.16
N GLY A 70 -0.32 -8.39 -8.77
CA GLY A 70 -1.43 -8.46 -9.72
C GLY A 70 -2.81 -8.57 -9.10
N LEU A 71 -2.95 -8.84 -7.80
CA LEU A 71 -4.27 -8.96 -7.15
C LEU A 71 -5.02 -7.63 -7.14
N GLY A 72 -4.35 -6.56 -6.67
CA GLY A 72 -4.92 -5.21 -6.70
C GLY A 72 -5.32 -4.78 -8.11
N VAL A 73 -4.44 -5.04 -9.10
CA VAL A 73 -4.68 -4.70 -10.52
C VAL A 73 -5.84 -5.50 -11.13
N THR A 74 -6.03 -6.74 -10.71
CA THR A 74 -7.13 -7.57 -11.19
C THR A 74 -8.44 -7.18 -10.53
N ALA A 75 -8.40 -6.87 -9.24
CA ALA A 75 -9.54 -6.47 -8.43
C ALA A 75 -10.23 -5.21 -8.96
N TRP A 76 -9.51 -4.08 -9.04
CA TRP A 76 -10.10 -2.82 -9.51
C TRP A 76 -10.62 -2.94 -10.95
N ARG A 77 -9.96 -3.71 -11.83
CA ARG A 77 -10.41 -3.93 -13.21
C ARG A 77 -11.76 -4.64 -13.25
N PHE A 78 -11.89 -5.79 -12.58
CA PHE A 78 -13.17 -6.52 -12.55
C PHE A 78 -14.27 -5.74 -11.82
N MET A 79 -13.92 -5.00 -10.75
CA MET A 79 -14.86 -4.10 -10.10
C MET A 79 -15.32 -2.96 -11.03
N ALA A 80 -14.42 -2.40 -11.84
CA ALA A 80 -14.76 -1.37 -12.82
C ALA A 80 -15.66 -1.90 -13.94
N GLU A 81 -15.43 -3.12 -14.42
CA GLU A 81 -16.30 -3.78 -15.41
C GLU A 81 -17.71 -4.07 -14.85
N ALA A 82 -17.81 -4.42 -13.57
CA ALA A 82 -19.09 -4.60 -12.91
C ALA A 82 -19.79 -3.28 -12.53
N TYR A 83 -19.04 -2.18 -12.47
CA TYR A 83 -19.57 -0.87 -12.14
C TYR A 83 -20.35 -0.28 -13.34
N GLY A 84 -21.64 -0.01 -13.13
CA GLY A 84 -22.53 0.52 -14.17
C GLY A 84 -23.40 -0.54 -14.85
N VAL A 85 -23.28 -1.81 -14.49
CA VAL A 85 -24.24 -2.86 -14.88
C VAL A 85 -25.56 -2.63 -14.14
N ALA A 86 -26.69 -2.72 -14.84
CA ALA A 86 -28.03 -2.55 -14.28
C ALA A 86 -28.51 -3.79 -13.49
N ASP A 87 -27.74 -4.22 -12.50
CA ASP A 87 -28.02 -5.38 -11.64
C ASP A 87 -28.16 -5.01 -10.15
N GLY A 88 -28.30 -3.73 -9.85
CA GLY A 88 -28.37 -3.23 -8.47
C GLY A 88 -27.05 -3.35 -7.70
N GLY A 89 -25.92 -3.55 -8.37
CA GLY A 89 -24.59 -3.66 -7.75
C GLY A 89 -24.25 -5.06 -7.24
N VAL A 90 -25.04 -6.09 -7.58
CA VAL A 90 -24.85 -7.47 -7.13
C VAL A 90 -23.52 -8.04 -7.60
N ARG A 91 -23.15 -7.84 -8.87
CA ARG A 91 -21.84 -8.27 -9.40
C ARG A 91 -20.69 -7.56 -8.71
N PHE A 92 -20.80 -6.24 -8.53
CA PHE A 92 -19.78 -5.46 -7.84
C PHE A 92 -19.56 -5.98 -6.40
N ALA A 93 -20.64 -6.19 -5.65
CA ALA A 93 -20.57 -6.70 -4.29
C ALA A 93 -19.98 -8.12 -4.22
N THR A 94 -20.30 -8.98 -5.19
CA THR A 94 -19.72 -10.32 -5.31
C THR A 94 -18.21 -10.26 -5.53
N ILE A 95 -17.75 -9.45 -6.49
CA ILE A 95 -16.32 -9.27 -6.78
C ILE A 95 -15.59 -8.69 -5.58
N LEU A 96 -16.18 -7.71 -4.89
CA LEU A 96 -15.61 -7.10 -3.69
C LEU A 96 -15.44 -8.13 -2.56
N ARG A 97 -16.44 -8.99 -2.33
CA ARG A 97 -16.36 -10.06 -1.31
C ARG A 97 -15.29 -11.10 -1.65
N THR A 98 -15.23 -11.54 -2.91
CA THR A 98 -14.21 -12.49 -3.38
C THR A 98 -12.81 -11.89 -3.25
N THR A 99 -12.63 -10.65 -3.71
CA THR A 99 -11.37 -9.92 -3.60
C THR A 99 -10.94 -9.76 -2.15
N ARG A 100 -11.86 -9.40 -1.25
CA ARG A 100 -11.60 -9.31 0.19
C ARG A 100 -11.06 -10.62 0.74
N PHE A 101 -11.66 -11.75 0.38
CA PHE A 101 -11.22 -13.07 0.82
C PHE A 101 -9.82 -13.40 0.30
N LEU A 102 -9.53 -13.14 -0.98
CA LEU A 102 -8.21 -13.36 -1.55
C LEU A 102 -7.14 -12.45 -0.92
N TYR A 103 -7.49 -11.20 -0.61
CA TYR A 103 -6.60 -10.30 0.14
C TYR A 103 -6.29 -10.84 1.54
N TRP A 104 -7.27 -11.41 2.24
CA TRP A 104 -7.01 -12.03 3.55
C TRP A 104 -6.04 -13.19 3.46
N ILE A 105 -6.21 -14.08 2.48
CA ILE A 105 -5.30 -15.22 2.26
C ILE A 105 -3.89 -14.71 1.93
N THR A 106 -3.78 -13.84 0.92
CA THR A 106 -2.47 -13.34 0.46
C THR A 106 -1.74 -12.55 1.54
N ASN A 107 -2.44 -11.69 2.31
CA ASN A 107 -1.83 -10.97 3.42
C ASN A 107 -1.52 -11.87 4.62
N ALA A 108 -2.28 -12.94 4.87
CA ALA A 108 -1.93 -13.93 5.89
C ALA A 108 -0.67 -14.72 5.49
N THR A 109 -0.56 -15.14 4.23
CA THR A 109 0.65 -15.78 3.69
C THR A 109 1.85 -14.83 3.74
N PHE A 110 1.65 -13.57 3.35
CA PHE A 110 2.67 -12.53 3.45
C PHE A 110 3.13 -12.32 4.90
N ALA A 111 2.19 -12.21 5.85
CA ALA A 111 2.49 -12.03 7.26
C ALA A 111 3.27 -13.23 7.83
N ALA A 112 2.85 -14.46 7.50
CA ALA A 112 3.56 -15.68 7.90
C ALA A 112 4.98 -15.72 7.32
N PHE A 113 5.15 -15.33 6.05
CA PHE A 113 6.46 -15.20 5.42
C PHE A 113 7.36 -14.19 6.14
N VAL A 114 6.86 -12.97 6.40
CA VAL A 114 7.64 -11.92 7.08
C VAL A 114 8.03 -12.34 8.50
N LEU A 115 7.12 -12.97 9.25
CA LEU A 115 7.40 -13.51 10.59
C LEU A 115 8.47 -14.61 10.54
N GLY A 116 8.29 -15.59 9.65
CA GLY A 116 9.24 -16.69 9.46
C GLY A 116 10.61 -16.17 9.04
N ALA A 117 10.66 -15.22 8.11
CA ALA A 117 11.89 -14.61 7.65
C ALA A 117 12.58 -13.78 8.73
N GLY A 118 11.83 -13.04 9.55
CA GLY A 118 12.39 -12.30 10.68
C GLY A 118 13.08 -13.21 11.70
N VAL A 119 12.54 -14.40 11.95
CA VAL A 119 13.19 -15.43 12.78
C VAL A 119 14.36 -16.08 12.04
N ALA A 120 14.19 -16.41 10.75
CA ALA A 120 15.20 -17.09 9.96
C ALA A 120 16.47 -16.25 9.75
N THR A 121 16.32 -14.92 9.66
CA THR A 121 17.44 -13.99 9.42
C THR A 121 18.53 -14.11 10.47
N THR A 122 18.18 -14.40 11.72
CA THR A 122 19.17 -14.54 12.81
C THR A 122 20.07 -15.76 12.67
N PHE A 123 19.74 -16.70 11.78
CA PHE A 123 20.60 -17.84 11.46
C PHE A 123 21.53 -17.58 10.26
N ILE A 124 21.19 -16.58 9.43
CA ILE A 124 21.90 -16.29 8.18
C ILE A 124 22.84 -15.08 8.36
N VAL A 125 22.44 -14.13 9.21
CA VAL A 125 23.16 -12.88 9.45
C VAL A 125 23.57 -12.80 10.91
N SER A 126 24.84 -12.47 11.14
CA SER A 126 25.35 -12.19 12.48
C SER A 126 24.85 -10.80 12.91
N LEU A 127 23.97 -10.78 13.90
CA LEU A 127 23.42 -9.56 14.51
C LEU A 127 23.66 -9.63 16.02
N SER A 128 23.84 -8.48 16.66
CA SER A 128 23.76 -8.39 18.11
C SER A 128 22.40 -8.91 18.62
N ALA A 129 22.36 -9.45 19.84
CA ALA A 129 21.14 -10.04 20.41
C ALA A 129 19.99 -9.03 20.50
N ASP A 130 20.32 -7.78 20.86
CA ASP A 130 19.37 -6.68 20.95
C ASP A 130 18.79 -6.34 19.58
N LEU A 131 19.63 -6.23 18.55
CA LEU A 131 19.18 -5.91 17.20
C LEU A 131 18.38 -7.05 16.57
N ALA A 132 18.76 -8.30 16.85
CA ALA A 132 17.97 -9.47 16.46
C ALA A 132 16.57 -9.45 17.09
N ALA A 133 16.44 -9.07 18.36
CA ALA A 133 15.14 -8.92 19.02
C ALA A 133 14.32 -7.77 18.40
N GLN A 134 14.94 -6.61 18.14
CA GLN A 134 14.30 -5.48 17.47
C GLN A 134 13.82 -5.85 16.07
N LEU A 135 14.62 -6.57 15.28
CA LEU A 135 14.26 -7.03 13.94
C LEU A 135 13.02 -7.94 13.97
N ARG A 136 12.96 -8.89 14.90
CA ARG A 136 11.80 -9.79 15.07
C ARG A 136 10.55 -9.02 15.47
N THR A 137 10.68 -8.06 16.38
CA THR A 137 9.57 -7.18 16.79
C THR A 137 9.09 -6.34 15.61
N ALA A 138 10.01 -5.74 14.85
CA ALA A 138 9.67 -4.95 13.66
C ALA A 138 8.99 -5.80 12.58
N ALA A 139 9.46 -7.03 12.35
CA ALA A 139 8.82 -8.00 11.45
C ALA A 139 7.40 -8.35 11.90
N ALA A 140 7.20 -8.57 13.20
CA ALA A 140 5.88 -8.87 13.77
C ALA A 140 4.91 -7.68 13.66
N LEU A 141 5.37 -6.48 13.98
CA LEU A 141 4.59 -5.25 13.81
C LEU A 141 4.21 -5.03 12.35
N TYR A 142 5.14 -5.23 11.42
CA TYR A 142 4.86 -5.09 9.99
C TYR A 142 3.88 -6.17 9.49
N ALA A 143 4.03 -7.41 9.95
CA ALA A 143 3.11 -8.49 9.62
C ALA A 143 1.68 -8.18 10.11
N ALA A 144 1.53 -7.72 11.36
CA ALA A 144 0.24 -7.29 11.90
C ALA A 144 -0.36 -6.11 11.11
N TRP A 145 0.47 -5.10 10.83
CA TRP A 145 0.06 -3.94 10.01
C TRP A 145 -0.39 -4.34 8.60
N SER A 146 0.29 -5.31 7.98
CA SER A 146 -0.04 -5.80 6.64
C SER A 146 -1.45 -6.40 6.56
N ILE A 147 -1.90 -7.02 7.65
CA ILE A 147 -3.25 -7.55 7.78
C ILE A 147 -4.22 -6.40 8.03
N LEU A 148 -3.92 -5.52 8.99
CA LEU A 148 -4.78 -4.39 9.38
C LEU A 148 -5.03 -3.41 8.23
N ARG A 149 -4.05 -3.19 7.34
CA ARG A 149 -4.21 -2.29 6.19
C ARG A 149 -5.11 -2.86 5.08
N THR A 150 -5.43 -4.15 5.11
CA THR A 150 -6.19 -4.84 4.04
C THR A 150 -7.51 -4.14 3.67
N PRO A 151 -8.38 -3.76 4.63
CA PRO A 151 -9.64 -3.10 4.30
C PRO A 151 -9.43 -1.74 3.63
N LEU A 152 -8.38 -1.01 4.02
CA LEU A 152 -8.04 0.28 3.45
C LEU A 152 -7.58 0.13 1.99
N THR A 153 -6.75 -0.88 1.70
CA THR A 153 -6.33 -1.19 0.32
C THR A 153 -7.52 -1.54 -0.56
N LEU A 154 -8.40 -2.43 -0.08
CA LEU A 154 -9.60 -2.83 -0.83
C LEU A 154 -10.54 -1.65 -1.08
N TYR A 155 -10.69 -0.75 -0.11
CA TYR A 155 -11.45 0.48 -0.28
C TYR A 155 -10.84 1.38 -1.34
N GLY A 156 -9.50 1.52 -1.36
CA GLY A 156 -8.78 2.20 -2.42
C GLY A 156 -9.08 1.62 -3.80
N ASP A 157 -9.01 0.29 -3.96
CA ASP A 157 -9.31 -0.39 -5.22
C ASP A 157 -10.76 -0.13 -5.68
N ALA A 158 -11.72 -0.12 -4.75
CA ALA A 158 -13.11 0.22 -5.04
C ALA A 158 -13.28 1.68 -5.47
N LEU A 159 -12.55 2.63 -4.88
CA LEU A 159 -12.55 4.03 -5.31
C LEU A 159 -11.99 4.19 -6.72
N TYR A 160 -10.89 3.50 -7.05
CA TYR A 160 -10.36 3.46 -8.41
C TYR A 160 -11.37 2.87 -9.41
N ALA A 161 -12.03 1.76 -9.04
CA ALA A 161 -13.03 1.11 -9.88
C ALA A 161 -14.23 2.03 -10.18
N THR A 162 -14.63 2.85 -9.21
CA THR A 162 -15.74 3.82 -9.33
C THR A 162 -15.32 5.18 -9.90
N GLN A 163 -14.10 5.30 -10.43
CA GLN A 163 -13.55 6.53 -11.02
C GLN A 163 -13.39 7.69 -10.02
N ASN A 164 -13.38 7.42 -8.71
CA ASN A 164 -13.12 8.42 -7.68
C ASN A 164 -11.61 8.51 -7.34
N VAL A 165 -10.80 8.72 -8.38
CA VAL A 165 -9.33 8.71 -8.33
C VAL A 165 -8.80 9.81 -7.41
N ALA A 166 -9.42 10.99 -7.43
CA ALA A 166 -8.98 12.12 -6.61
C ALA A 166 -9.07 11.81 -5.10
N LEU A 167 -10.18 11.21 -4.66
CA LEU A 167 -10.35 10.81 -3.26
C LEU A 167 -9.34 9.71 -2.87
N ALA A 168 -9.12 8.73 -3.74
CA ALA A 168 -8.12 7.67 -3.51
C ALA A 168 -6.71 8.26 -3.33
N SER A 169 -6.30 9.19 -4.20
CA SER A 169 -5.01 9.88 -4.10
C SER A 169 -4.91 10.75 -2.84
N MET A 170 -5.97 11.46 -2.44
CA MET A 170 -5.98 12.25 -1.21
C MET A 170 -5.81 11.38 0.03
N ILE A 171 -6.55 10.26 0.14
CA ILE A 171 -6.42 9.30 1.25
C ILE A 171 -4.99 8.75 1.30
N SER A 172 -4.43 8.37 0.15
CA SER A 172 -3.08 7.82 0.07
C SER A 172 -2.00 8.84 0.47
N THR A 173 -2.18 10.10 0.04
CA THR A 173 -1.28 11.22 0.39
C THR A 173 -1.35 11.50 1.90
N LEU A 174 -2.55 11.61 2.46
CA LEU A 174 -2.73 11.83 3.90
C LEU A 174 -2.13 10.69 4.72
N GLY A 175 -2.37 9.44 4.32
CA GLY A 175 -1.77 8.27 4.97
C GLY A 175 -0.23 8.29 4.90
N SER A 176 0.34 8.73 3.79
CA SER A 176 1.80 8.86 3.63
C SER A 176 2.37 9.96 4.53
N LEU A 177 1.69 11.10 4.62
CA LEU A 177 2.06 12.21 5.50
C LEU A 177 1.98 11.80 6.98
N LEU A 178 0.88 11.19 7.40
CA LEU A 178 0.72 10.68 8.77
C LEU A 178 1.80 9.66 9.12
N ARG A 179 2.12 8.75 8.20
CA ARG A 179 3.21 7.80 8.38
C ARG A 179 4.54 8.50 8.56
N LEU A 180 4.88 9.49 7.73
CA LEU A 180 6.15 10.23 7.87
C LEU A 180 6.22 10.97 9.20
N VAL A 181 5.20 11.79 9.50
CA VAL A 181 5.18 12.59 10.72
C VAL A 181 5.27 11.67 11.94
N GLY A 182 4.49 10.58 11.95
CA GLY A 182 4.57 9.55 12.97
C GLY A 182 5.96 8.91 13.08
N SER A 183 6.59 8.55 11.96
CA SER A 183 7.95 8.00 11.94
C SER A 183 8.98 8.98 12.50
N ILE A 184 8.93 10.26 12.12
CA ILE A 184 9.83 11.29 12.64
C ILE A 184 9.63 11.46 14.15
N LEU A 185 8.38 11.58 14.60
CA LEU A 185 8.06 11.75 16.02
C LEU A 185 8.50 10.56 16.87
N LEU A 186 8.31 9.33 16.37
CA LEU A 186 8.77 8.12 17.05
C LEU A 186 10.30 8.08 17.13
N VAL A 187 11.01 8.33 16.02
CA VAL A 187 12.49 8.39 16.03
C VAL A 187 13.02 9.49 16.97
N TRP A 188 12.28 10.60 17.11
CA TRP A 188 12.61 11.65 18.06
C TRP A 188 12.34 11.29 19.52
N ALA A 189 11.30 10.49 19.79
CA ALA A 189 10.92 10.07 21.13
C ALA A 189 11.87 9.02 21.73
N GLY A 190 12.57 8.25 20.87
CA GLY A 190 13.45 7.14 21.26
C GLY A 190 12.70 5.82 21.33
#